data_AF-A0A402DUW2-F1
#
_entry.id   AF-A0A402DUW2-F1
#
_cell.length_a   1.000
_cell.length_b   1.000
_cell.length_c   1.000
_cell.angle_alpha   90.00
_cell.angle_beta   90.00
_cell.angle_gamma   90.00
#
_symmetry.space_group_name_H-M   'P 1'
#
loop_
_entity.id
_entity.type
_entity.pdbx_description
1 polymer ?
#
loop_
_entity_poly.entity_id
_entity_poly.type
_entity_poly.pdbx_seq_one_letter_code
_entity_poly.pdbx_strand_id
1 'polypeptide(L)'
;MSTTSPPTGTCARCTPGSRDIWTWGGKYRRREINIGVAPEQIAVELRSSLDGLRYRWAHTADWTAHQLGIAVHAETVRIHPFTDGNGRSTRLLADLTLLAAQGLDETPAVYDWDVDKRLYIEALRRYDQHRDPSELATLIAGRPII
;
A
#
# COMPACT_ATOMS: atom_id res chain seq x y z
N MET A 1 -13.11 15.90 34.84
CA MET A 1 -12.18 14.75 34.81
C MET A 1 -12.98 13.50 34.49
N SER A 2 -12.37 12.59 33.73
CA SER A 2 -12.85 11.27 33.29
C SER A 2 -13.65 11.24 31.97
N THR A 3 -12.90 11.10 30.87
CA THR A 3 -13.38 10.60 29.57
C THR A 3 -13.06 9.11 29.45
N THR A 4 -14.09 8.27 29.46
CA THR A 4 -14.01 6.83 29.15
C THR A 4 -14.05 6.58 27.64
N SER A 5 -13.11 5.79 27.13
CA SER A 5 -13.06 5.28 25.75
C SER A 5 -14.15 4.21 25.46
N PRO A 6 -14.63 4.03 24.22
CA PRO A 6 -15.57 2.95 23.88
C PRO A 6 -14.86 1.65 23.45
N PRO A 7 -15.55 0.50 23.48
CA PRO A 7 -14.93 -0.82 23.41
C PRO A 7 -14.76 -1.35 21.98
N THR A 8 -13.83 -2.30 21.87
CA THR A 8 -13.44 -3.14 20.73
C THR A 8 -14.63 -3.92 20.16
N GLY A 9 -14.93 -3.72 18.87
CA GLY A 9 -16.05 -4.35 18.17
C GLY A 9 -15.67 -5.61 17.39
N THR A 10 -16.33 -6.71 17.72
CA THR A 10 -16.30 -8.02 17.06
C THR A 10 -16.95 -7.98 15.67
N CYS A 11 -16.42 -8.78 14.73
CA CYS A 11 -16.85 -8.86 13.33
C CYS A 11 -18.28 -9.41 13.20
N ALA A 12 -19.20 -8.62 12.63
CA ALA A 12 -20.58 -9.01 12.36
C ALA A 12 -20.83 -9.24 10.85
N ARG A 13 -21.45 -10.38 10.57
CA ARG A 13 -21.91 -10.92 9.27
C ARG A 13 -22.62 -9.86 8.40
N CYS A 14 -22.31 -9.82 7.10
CA CYS A 14 -22.95 -8.94 6.13
C CYS A 14 -24.35 -9.44 5.72
N THR A 15 -25.39 -8.65 6.01
CA THR A 15 -26.75 -8.78 5.44
C THR A 15 -27.02 -7.65 4.43
N PRO A 16 -27.88 -7.85 3.41
CA PRO A 16 -28.17 -6.83 2.40
C PRO A 16 -28.93 -5.66 3.04
N GLY A 17 -28.32 -4.47 3.03
CA GLY A 17 -28.79 -3.27 3.74
C GLY A 17 -27.73 -2.62 4.64
N SER A 18 -26.48 -3.09 4.62
CA SER A 18 -25.39 -2.55 5.44
C SER A 18 -25.19 -1.06 5.17
N ARG A 19 -25.60 -0.21 6.10
CA ARG A 19 -25.05 1.15 6.22
C ARG A 19 -23.53 1.05 6.16
N ASP A 20 -22.91 2.00 5.47
CA ASP A 20 -21.46 2.19 5.52
C ASP A 20 -21.02 2.17 6.98
N ILE A 21 -20.39 1.06 7.38
CA ILE A 21 -19.91 0.82 8.74
C ILE A 21 -18.83 1.86 9.07
N TRP A 22 -18.20 2.40 8.03
CA TRP A 22 -17.13 3.38 8.08
C TRP A 22 -17.43 4.54 7.12
N THR A 23 -18.02 5.62 7.66
CA THR A 23 -18.32 6.85 6.88
C THR A 23 -17.08 7.57 6.33
N TRP A 24 -15.89 7.15 6.77
CA TRP A 24 -14.57 7.59 6.33
C TRP A 24 -13.94 6.69 5.26
N GLY A 25 -14.55 5.56 4.92
CA GLY A 25 -14.03 4.64 3.90
C GLY A 25 -13.73 5.34 2.58
N GLY A 26 -12.51 5.17 2.07
CA GLY A 26 -12.05 5.77 0.81
C GLY A 26 -11.79 7.28 0.85
N LYS A 27 -11.96 7.96 1.99
CA LYS A 27 -11.67 9.40 2.13
C LYS A 27 -10.26 9.61 2.67
N TYR A 28 -9.53 10.56 2.08
CA TYR A 28 -8.24 10.97 2.61
C TYR A 28 -8.38 11.49 4.04
N ARG A 29 -7.38 11.19 4.88
CA ARG A 29 -7.33 11.71 6.24
C ARG A 29 -7.22 13.24 6.20
N ARG A 30 -7.82 13.87 7.20
CA ARG A 30 -7.78 15.33 7.38
C ARG A 30 -6.92 15.78 8.57
N ARG A 31 -6.42 14.82 9.34
CA ARG A 31 -5.63 15.07 10.55
C ARG A 31 -4.18 14.72 10.30
N GLU A 32 -3.30 15.54 10.86
CA GLU A 32 -1.88 15.24 10.89
C GLU A 32 -1.58 14.07 11.83
N ILE A 33 -0.62 13.24 11.46
CA ILE A 33 -0.12 12.12 12.27
C ILE A 33 1.41 12.00 12.09
N ASN A 34 2.07 11.17 12.89
CA ASN A 34 3.54 11.05 12.90
C ASN A 34 4.15 10.31 11.68
N ILE A 35 3.33 9.91 10.71
CA ILE A 35 3.71 9.17 9.50
C ILE A 35 2.91 9.71 8.32
N GLY A 36 3.45 9.67 7.11
CA GLY A 36 2.75 10.26 5.96
C GLY A 36 3.20 11.67 5.63
N VAL A 37 2.67 12.18 4.52
CA VAL A 37 2.79 13.58 4.12
C VAL A 37 1.71 14.44 4.79
N ALA A 38 1.78 15.76 4.72
CA ALA A 38 0.71 16.62 5.25
C ALA A 38 -0.65 16.29 4.58
N PRO A 39 -1.79 16.28 5.30
CA PRO A 39 -3.11 15.93 4.77
C PRO A 39 -3.49 16.63 3.46
N GLU A 40 -3.20 17.92 3.36
CA GLU A 40 -3.46 18.76 2.21
C GLU A 40 -2.61 18.39 0.97
N GLN A 41 -1.48 17.71 1.17
CA GLN A 41 -0.60 17.24 0.09
C GLN A 41 -0.95 15.83 -0.39
N ILE A 42 -1.75 15.05 0.35
CA ILE A 42 -2.01 13.63 0.04
C ILE A 42 -2.45 13.42 -1.41
N ALA A 43 -3.39 14.23 -1.90
CA ALA A 43 -3.93 14.07 -3.26
C ALA A 43 -2.87 14.34 -4.34
N VAL A 44 -2.03 15.35 -4.13
CA VAL A 44 -0.99 15.77 -5.08
C VAL A 44 0.18 14.81 -5.06
N GLU A 45 0.64 14.41 -3.88
CA GLU A 45 1.73 13.46 -3.68
C GLU A 45 1.36 12.08 -4.24
N LEU A 46 0.16 11.58 -3.95
CA LEU A 46 -0.29 10.28 -4.48
C LEU A 46 -0.36 10.27 -5.99
N ARG A 47 -0.94 11.31 -6.60
CA ARG A 47 -0.97 11.44 -8.06
C ARG A 47 0.43 11.49 -8.64
N SER A 48 1.27 12.39 -8.12
CA SER A 48 2.62 12.62 -8.64
C SER A 48 3.50 11.38 -8.51
N SER A 49 3.48 10.69 -7.36
CA SER A 49 4.23 9.45 -7.15
C SER A 49 3.78 8.35 -8.11
N LEU A 50 2.48 8.11 -8.25
CA LEU A 50 1.97 7.05 -9.14
C LEU A 50 2.23 7.37 -10.62
N ASP A 51 2.06 8.64 -11.03
CA ASP A 51 2.40 9.07 -12.39
C ASP A 51 3.90 8.92 -12.68
N GLY A 52 4.77 9.23 -11.71
CA GLY A 52 6.21 9.02 -11.81
C GLY A 52 6.60 7.56 -11.98
N LEU A 53 6.02 6.66 -11.17
CA LEU A 53 6.23 5.21 -11.29
C LEU A 53 5.73 4.68 -12.63
N ARG A 54 4.55 5.11 -13.08
CA ARG A 54 3.99 4.76 -14.39
C ARG A 54 4.88 5.24 -15.54
N TYR A 55 5.39 6.47 -15.43
CA TYR A 55 6.30 7.03 -16.42
C TYR A 55 7.58 6.20 -16.50
N ARG A 56 8.23 5.92 -15.36
CA ARG A 56 9.44 5.08 -15.31
C ARG A 56 9.20 3.71 -15.94
N TRP A 57 8.12 3.03 -15.55
CA TRP A 57 7.76 1.72 -16.10
C TRP A 57 7.66 1.72 -17.63
N ALA A 58 7.09 2.79 -18.21
CA ALA A 58 6.93 2.90 -19.66
C ALA A 58 8.22 3.25 -20.42
N HIS A 59 9.26 3.76 -19.75
CA HIS A 59 10.45 4.34 -20.39
C HIS A 59 11.78 3.69 -19.99
N THR A 60 11.77 2.73 -19.07
CA THR A 60 12.96 2.03 -18.58
C THR A 60 12.66 0.54 -18.46
N ALA A 61 13.70 -0.29 -18.57
CA ALA A 61 13.59 -1.76 -18.49
C ALA A 61 14.37 -2.33 -17.28
N ASP A 62 14.63 -1.49 -16.27
CA ASP A 62 15.45 -1.84 -15.11
C ASP A 62 14.67 -2.46 -13.95
N TRP A 63 13.33 -2.39 -13.99
CA TRP A 63 12.45 -3.01 -13.01
C TRP A 63 11.66 -4.17 -13.59
N THR A 64 11.47 -5.19 -12.76
CA THR A 64 10.48 -6.25 -12.95
C THR A 64 9.08 -5.79 -12.54
N ALA A 65 8.03 -6.48 -12.99
CA ALA A 65 6.65 -6.26 -12.51
C ALA A 65 6.55 -6.38 -10.97
N HIS A 66 7.34 -7.29 -10.39
CA HIS A 66 7.48 -7.47 -8.96
C HIS A 66 8.09 -6.24 -8.25
N GLN A 67 9.15 -5.66 -8.80
CA GLN A 67 9.71 -4.42 -8.24
C GLN A 67 8.75 -3.23 -8.39
N LEU A 68 8.01 -3.14 -9.50
CA LEU A 68 7.02 -2.09 -9.71
C LEU A 68 5.91 -2.12 -8.65
N GLY A 69 5.31 -3.29 -8.40
CA GLY A 69 4.24 -3.39 -7.40
C GLY A 69 4.74 -3.06 -5.99
N ILE A 70 5.94 -3.51 -5.63
CA ILE A 70 6.59 -3.14 -4.36
C ILE A 70 6.84 -1.63 -4.25
N ALA A 71 7.31 -0.99 -5.33
CA ALA A 71 7.52 0.46 -5.35
C ALA A 71 6.20 1.22 -5.16
N VAL A 72 5.12 0.80 -5.83
CA VAL A 72 3.78 1.39 -5.66
C VAL A 72 3.30 1.26 -4.22
N HIS A 73 3.48 0.09 -3.60
CA HIS A 73 3.14 -0.12 -2.20
C HIS A 73 3.96 0.78 -1.27
N ALA A 74 5.28 0.81 -1.43
CA ALA A 74 6.17 1.59 -0.58
C ALA A 74 5.90 3.09 -0.68
N GLU A 75 5.67 3.64 -1.88
CA GLU A 75 5.27 5.04 -2.06
C GLU A 75 3.92 5.34 -1.40
N THR A 76 2.94 4.45 -1.55
CA THR A 76 1.61 4.67 -0.94
C THR A 76 1.69 4.59 0.59
N VAL A 77 2.53 3.70 1.13
CA VAL A 77 2.79 3.61 2.59
C VAL A 77 3.44 4.89 3.10
N ARG A 78 4.44 5.43 2.38
CA ARG A 78 5.08 6.70 2.72
C ARG A 78 4.07 7.84 2.76
N ILE A 79 3.15 7.90 1.80
CA ILE A 79 2.16 8.99 1.72
C ILE A 79 1.11 8.85 2.84
N HIS A 80 0.72 7.63 3.17
CA HIS A 80 -0.21 7.29 4.24
C HIS A 80 -1.57 8.02 4.14
N PRO A 81 -2.35 7.77 3.07
CA PRO A 81 -3.47 8.63 2.67
C PRO A 81 -4.73 8.53 3.55
N PHE A 82 -4.98 7.40 4.22
CA PHE A 82 -6.24 7.14 4.91
C PHE A 82 -6.12 7.24 6.44
N THR A 83 -7.26 7.38 7.12
CA THR A 83 -7.30 7.36 8.60
C THR A 83 -7.03 5.97 9.18
N ASP A 84 -7.53 4.93 8.51
CA ASP A 84 -7.22 3.53 8.78
C ASP A 84 -7.30 2.76 7.46
N GLY A 85 -6.72 1.55 7.43
CA GLY A 85 -6.76 0.66 6.29
C GLY A 85 -5.56 0.80 5.35
N ASN A 86 -4.64 1.75 5.59
CA ASN A 86 -3.47 1.98 4.74
C ASN A 86 -2.73 0.69 4.39
N GLY A 87 -2.34 -0.09 5.40
CA GLY A 87 -1.63 -1.34 5.15
C GLY A 87 -2.43 -2.35 4.31
N ARG A 88 -3.77 -2.41 4.43
CA ARG A 88 -4.60 -3.32 3.60
C ARG A 88 -4.72 -2.79 2.17
N SER A 89 -4.98 -1.50 2.01
CA SER A 89 -5.15 -0.89 0.68
C SER A 89 -3.85 -0.85 -0.11
N THR A 90 -2.70 -0.59 0.52
CA THR A 90 -1.42 -0.52 -0.20
C THR A 90 -0.95 -1.90 -0.67
N ARG A 91 -1.17 -2.94 0.15
CA ARG A 91 -0.88 -4.33 -0.23
C ARG A 91 -1.74 -4.79 -1.40
N LEU A 92 -3.05 -4.53 -1.34
CA LEU A 92 -3.95 -4.82 -2.46
C LEU A 92 -3.55 -4.06 -3.72
N LEU A 93 -3.18 -2.78 -3.61
CA LEU A 93 -2.72 -2.00 -4.74
C LEU A 93 -1.43 -2.57 -5.35
N ALA A 94 -0.49 -3.05 -4.52
CA ALA A 94 0.68 -3.77 -4.98
C ALA A 94 0.30 -5.05 -5.76
N ASP A 95 -0.56 -5.90 -5.19
CA ASP A 95 -1.01 -7.14 -5.84
C ASP A 95 -1.63 -6.86 -7.22
N LEU A 96 -2.51 -5.85 -7.29
CA LEU A 96 -3.14 -5.43 -8.55
C LEU A 96 -2.12 -4.86 -9.55
N THR A 97 -1.10 -4.13 -9.07
CA THR A 97 -0.03 -3.59 -9.93
C THR A 97 0.82 -4.71 -10.50
N LEU A 98 1.20 -5.70 -9.68
CA LEU A 98 1.93 -6.88 -10.13
C LEU A 98 1.15 -7.58 -11.24
N LEU A 99 -0.12 -7.92 -10.98
CA LEU A 99 -0.97 -8.61 -11.95
C LEU A 99 -1.17 -7.83 -13.25
N ALA A 100 -1.27 -6.50 -13.18
CA ALA A 100 -1.43 -5.66 -14.36
C ALA A 100 -0.14 -5.49 -15.17
N ALA A 101 1.02 -5.65 -14.54
CA ALA A 101 2.33 -5.44 -15.16
C ALA A 101 2.98 -6.74 -15.66
N GLN A 102 2.55 -7.90 -15.17
CA GLN A 102 3.02 -9.21 -15.63
C GLN A 102 2.68 -9.46 -17.11
N GLY A 103 3.57 -10.17 -17.79
CA GLY A 103 3.31 -10.71 -19.13
C GLY A 103 2.21 -11.77 -19.13
N LEU A 104 1.53 -11.93 -20.26
CA LEU A 104 0.45 -12.92 -20.42
C LEU A 104 0.94 -14.38 -20.36
N ASP A 105 2.24 -14.59 -20.54
CA ASP A 105 2.95 -15.86 -20.47
C ASP A 105 3.51 -16.17 -19.08
N GLU A 106 3.44 -15.23 -18.15
CA GLU A 106 3.85 -15.44 -16.76
C GLU A 106 2.74 -16.12 -15.95
N THR A 107 3.13 -16.90 -14.93
CA THR A 107 2.17 -17.42 -13.96
C THR A 107 1.67 -16.27 -13.07
N PRO A 108 0.35 -16.02 -13.00
CA PRO A 108 -0.19 -14.97 -12.15
C PRO A 108 0.20 -15.16 -10.69
N ALA A 109 0.71 -14.09 -10.08
CA ALA A 109 1.19 -14.11 -8.69
C ALA A 109 0.63 -12.93 -7.88
N VAL A 110 0.58 -13.13 -6.56
CA VAL A 110 0.37 -12.07 -5.56
C VAL A 110 1.55 -12.06 -4.60
N TYR A 111 1.73 -10.99 -3.84
CA TYR A 111 2.77 -10.97 -2.83
C TYR A 111 2.41 -11.84 -1.62
N ASP A 112 3.42 -12.51 -1.08
CA ASP A 112 3.36 -13.12 0.23
C ASP A 112 3.67 -12.07 1.30
N TRP A 113 2.60 -11.54 1.90
CA TRP A 113 2.69 -10.52 2.93
C TRP A 113 2.97 -11.08 4.33
N ASP A 114 3.20 -12.40 4.46
CA ASP A 114 3.69 -12.99 5.71
C ASP A 114 5.21 -12.76 5.85
N VAL A 115 5.56 -11.55 6.25
CA VAL A 115 6.95 -11.10 6.38
C VAL A 115 7.25 -10.70 7.82
N ASP A 116 8.52 -10.88 8.22
CA ASP A 116 8.98 -10.37 9.51
C ASP A 116 8.77 -8.85 9.56
N LYS A 117 7.91 -8.43 10.49
CA LYS A 117 7.48 -7.04 10.62
C LYS A 117 8.64 -6.09 10.88
N ARG A 118 9.68 -6.53 11.62
CA ARG A 118 10.82 -5.68 11.96
C ARG A 118 11.67 -5.42 10.72
N LEU A 119 12.00 -6.48 9.98
CA LEU A 119 12.74 -6.37 8.71
C LEU A 119 11.98 -5.55 7.68
N TYR A 120 10.66 -5.76 7.59
CA TYR A 120 9.79 -5.00 6.69
C TYR A 120 9.78 -3.49 7.00
N ILE A 121 9.64 -3.10 8.26
CA ILE A 121 9.67 -1.69 8.67
C ILE A 121 11.05 -1.07 8.40
N GLU A 122 12.12 -1.82 8.62
CA GLU A 122 13.49 -1.36 8.38
C GLU A 122 13.75 -1.13 6.88
N ALA A 123 13.31 -2.06 6.04
CA ALA A 123 13.38 -1.94 4.59
C ALA A 123 12.54 -0.76 4.06
N LEU A 124 11.35 -0.50 4.61
CA LEU A 124 10.57 0.70 4.27
C LEU A 124 11.31 2.00 4.63
N ARG A 125 11.98 2.05 5.79
CA ARG A 125 12.77 3.22 6.19
C ARG A 125 13.99 3.46 5.30
N ARG A 126 14.59 2.40 4.75
CA ARG A 126 15.66 2.52 3.76
C ARG A 126 15.12 2.96 2.40
N TYR A 127 14.01 2.37 1.95
CA TYR A 127 13.30 2.82 0.76
C TYR A 127 13.01 4.32 0.80
N ASP A 128 12.62 4.85 1.97
CA ASP A 128 12.37 6.28 2.12
C ASP A 128 13.56 7.20 1.84
N GLN A 129 14.79 6.69 1.92
CA GLN A 129 16.02 7.44 1.69
C GLN A 129 16.44 7.45 0.22
N HIS A 130 16.26 6.33 -0.49
CA HIS A 130 16.85 6.14 -1.82
C HIS A 130 15.85 5.74 -2.92
N ARG A 131 14.58 5.45 -2.58
CA ARG A 131 13.50 5.08 -3.52
C ARG A 131 13.84 3.88 -4.42
N ASP A 132 14.63 2.94 -3.91
CA ASP A 132 14.97 1.68 -4.60
C ASP A 132 14.17 0.52 -3.99
N PRO A 133 13.27 -0.14 -4.75
CA PRO A 133 12.42 -1.21 -4.25
C PRO A 133 13.15 -2.54 -4.07
N SER A 134 14.40 -2.68 -4.52
CA SER A 134 15.09 -3.99 -4.66
C SER A 134 15.18 -4.77 -3.35
N GLU A 135 15.46 -4.10 -2.24
CA GLU A 135 15.52 -4.76 -0.94
C GLU A 135 14.14 -5.25 -0.47
N LEU A 136 13.11 -4.40 -0.58
CA LEU A 136 11.73 -4.77 -0.25
C LEU A 136 11.23 -5.91 -1.14
N ALA A 137 11.58 -5.88 -2.43
CA ALA A 137 11.24 -6.92 -3.39
C ALA A 137 11.99 -8.22 -3.14
N THR A 138 13.15 -8.19 -2.49
CA THR A 138 13.85 -9.41 -2.04
C THR A 138 13.18 -9.99 -0.80
N LEU A 139 12.71 -9.13 0.11
CA LEU A 139 12.08 -9.54 1.36
C LEU A 139 10.65 -10.09 1.16
N ILE A 140 9.87 -9.48 0.28
CA ILE A 140 8.46 -9.80 0.05
C ILE A 140 8.37 -10.63 -1.22
N ALA A 141 8.33 -11.95 -1.09
CA ALA A 141 8.27 -12.85 -2.25
C ALA A 141 6.90 -12.83 -2.94
N GLY A 142 6.85 -13.19 -4.22
CA GLY A 142 5.61 -13.52 -4.90
C GLY A 142 5.21 -14.98 -4.66
N ARG A 143 3.92 -15.26 -4.58
CA ARG A 143 3.34 -16.60 -4.60
C ARG A 143 2.34 -16.74 -5.76
N PRO A 144 2.33 -17.86 -6.49
CA PRO A 144 1.32 -18.13 -7.51
C PRO A 144 -0.09 -18.12 -6.93
N ILE A 145 -1.08 -17.73 -7.75
CA ILE A 145 -2.50 -17.77 -7.38
C ILE A 145 -3.12 -19.16 -7.63
N ILE A 146 -2.49 -19.98 -8.48
CA ILE A 146 -2.96 -21.27 -8.99
C ILE A 146 -2.10 -22.43 -8.49
#